data_AF-A0A8H5UTF4-F1
#
_entry.id   AF-A0A8H5UTF4-F1
#
_cell.length_a   1.000
_cell.length_b   1.000
_cell.length_c   1.000
_cell.angle_alpha   90.00
_cell.angle_beta   90.00
_cell.angle_gamma   90.00
#
_symmetry.space_group_name_H-M   'P 1'
#
loop_
_entity.id
_entity.type
_entity.pdbx_description
1 polymer ?
#
loop_
_entity_poly.entity_id
_entity_poly.type
_entity_poly.pdbx_seq_one_letter_code
_entity_poly.pdbx_strand_id
1 'polypeptide(L)'
;MTQIQEVRNKLIGSWSLISSRTELYDSPDVKPSIPYTIGKDAHGIIMFSPDGYVSTQLMRPGAIKWESNNLLDGTAEELADATRHFLAYAGTFDVEAGGDETLIYISEDL
;
A
#
# COMPACT_ATOMS: atom_id res chain seq x y z
N MET A 1 1.65 7.19 -28.50
CA MET A 1 2.09 6.95 -27.11
C MET A 1 2.74 5.59 -27.06
N THR A 2 3.72 5.36 -26.19
CA THR A 2 4.25 4.01 -25.95
C THR A 2 3.24 3.21 -25.13
N GLN A 3 3.28 1.88 -25.21
CA GLN A 3 2.44 0.99 -24.39
C GLN A 3 2.58 1.30 -22.89
N ILE A 4 3.80 1.56 -22.42
CA ILE A 4 4.10 1.95 -21.04
C ILE A 4 3.38 3.26 -20.65
N GLN A 5 3.37 4.27 -21.54
CA GLN A 5 2.68 5.52 -21.26
C GLN A 5 1.15 5.34 -21.16
N GLU A 6 0.58 4.43 -21.97
CA GLU A 6 -0.84 4.11 -21.88
C GLU A 6 -1.18 3.41 -20.56
N VAL A 7 -0.33 2.49 -20.09
CA VAL A 7 -0.52 1.85 -18.78
C VAL A 7 -0.38 2.86 -17.66
N ARG A 8 0.65 3.71 -17.68
CA ARG A 8 0.82 4.80 -16.71
C ARG A 8 -0.42 5.68 -16.63
N ASN A 9 -0.97 6.08 -17.78
CA ASN A 9 -2.17 6.92 -17.83
C ASN A 9 -3.41 6.21 -17.28
N LYS A 10 -3.51 4.89 -17.41
CA LYS A 10 -4.62 4.09 -16.85
C LYS A 10 -4.55 3.92 -15.33
N LEU A 11 -3.37 4.05 -14.72
CA LEU A 11 -3.21 3.98 -13.26
C LEU A 11 -3.74 5.24 -12.56
N ILE A 12 -3.72 6.39 -13.25
CA ILE A 12 -4.12 7.68 -12.69
C ILE A 12 -5.54 7.62 -12.14
N GLY A 13 -5.67 7.94 -10.85
CA GLY A 13 -6.94 7.87 -10.12
C GLY A 13 -6.78 7.32 -8.71
N SER A 14 -7.91 6.94 -8.11
CA SER A 14 -7.99 6.38 -6.76
C SER A 14 -8.59 4.99 -6.83
N TRP A 15 -7.95 4.04 -6.16
CA TRP A 15 -8.31 2.63 -6.19
C TRP A 15 -8.51 2.12 -4.77
N SER A 16 -9.61 1.39 -4.55
CA SER A 16 -9.86 0.70 -3.28
C SER A 16 -9.18 -0.67 -3.26
N LEU A 17 -8.58 -1.01 -2.14
CA LEU A 17 -7.99 -2.32 -1.93
C LEU A 17 -9.08 -3.41 -1.92
N ILE A 18 -8.91 -4.44 -2.74
CA ILE A 18 -9.75 -5.65 -2.71
C ILE A 18 -9.08 -6.74 -1.86
N SER A 19 -7.77 -6.91 -2.01
CA SER A 19 -6.98 -7.90 -1.27
C SER A 19 -5.50 -7.53 -1.30
N SER A 20 -4.77 -7.82 -0.22
CA SER A 20 -3.31 -7.69 -0.17
C SER A 20 -2.69 -9.02 0.28
N ARG A 21 -1.55 -9.36 -0.33
CA ARG A 21 -0.74 -10.53 -0.03
C ARG A 21 0.72 -10.14 -0.16
N THR A 22 1.53 -10.49 0.82
CA THR A 22 2.98 -10.40 0.69
C THR A 22 3.53 -11.80 0.44
N GLU A 23 4.41 -11.94 -0.54
CA GLU A 23 5.13 -13.18 -0.83
C GLU A 23 6.61 -12.92 -0.59
N LEU A 24 7.20 -13.62 0.38
CA LEU A 24 8.62 -13.51 0.70
C LEU A 24 9.32 -14.74 0.14
N TYR A 25 10.31 -14.50 -0.72
CA TYR A 25 11.13 -15.54 -1.35
C TYR A 25 12.52 -15.55 -0.71
N ASP A 26 12.88 -16.65 -0.05
CA ASP A 26 14.24 -16.83 0.50
C ASP A 26 15.24 -17.23 -0.60
N SER A 27 14.78 -17.94 -1.64
CA SER A 27 15.54 -18.25 -2.85
C SER A 27 14.59 -18.55 -4.03
N PRO A 28 15.06 -18.49 -5.30
CA PRO A 28 14.22 -18.66 -6.48
C PRO A 28 13.47 -20.00 -6.56
N ASP A 29 14.04 -21.06 -5.98
CA ASP A 29 13.52 -22.43 -6.08
C ASP A 29 12.66 -22.85 -4.88
N VAL A 30 12.46 -21.97 -3.90
CA VAL A 30 11.70 -22.25 -2.67
C VAL A 30 10.33 -21.59 -2.75
N LYS A 31 9.30 -22.32 -2.33
CA LYS A 31 7.93 -21.78 -2.23
C LYS A 31 7.92 -20.57 -1.27
N PRO A 32 7.35 -19.43 -1.68
CA PRO A 32 7.36 -18.24 -0.84
C PRO A 32 6.55 -18.44 0.44
N SER A 33 7.04 -17.83 1.52
CA SER A 33 6.20 -17.63 2.70
C SER A 33 5.21 -16.51 2.41
N ILE A 34 3.99 -16.62 2.96
CA ILE A 34 2.91 -15.69 2.68
C ILE A 34 2.49 -15.01 3.97
N PRO A 35 3.26 -14.03 4.48
CA PRO A 35 2.77 -13.16 5.52
C PRO A 35 1.68 -12.24 4.96
N TYR A 36 0.63 -12.02 5.75
CA TYR A 36 -0.32 -10.94 5.50
C TYR A 36 0.15 -9.74 6.31
N THR A 37 1.08 -8.96 5.75
CA THR A 37 1.76 -7.85 6.45
C THR A 37 0.78 -6.87 7.08
N ILE A 38 -0.35 -6.60 6.41
CA ILE A 38 -1.43 -5.74 6.91
C ILE A 38 -2.72 -6.53 7.21
N GLY A 39 -2.63 -7.85 7.40
CA GLY A 39 -3.78 -8.72 7.66
C GLY A 39 -4.54 -9.14 6.40
N LYS A 40 -5.36 -10.20 6.53
CA LYS A 40 -6.17 -10.77 5.43
C LYS A 40 -7.34 -9.88 5.04
N ASP A 41 -7.90 -9.20 6.04
CA ASP A 41 -9.10 -8.37 5.92
C ASP A 41 -8.72 -6.89 5.81
N ALA A 42 -7.58 -6.61 5.17
CA ALA A 42 -7.08 -5.25 5.03
C ALA A 42 -7.98 -4.42 4.11
N HIS A 43 -8.14 -3.16 4.45
CA HIS A 43 -8.84 -2.17 3.64
C HIS A 43 -7.91 -0.99 3.37
N GLY A 44 -8.19 -0.22 2.34
CA GLY A 44 -7.36 0.94 2.06
C GLY A 44 -7.58 1.50 0.67
N ILE A 45 -6.78 2.52 0.37
CA ILE A 45 -6.74 3.18 -0.92
C ILE A 45 -5.30 3.34 -1.40
N ILE A 46 -5.12 3.27 -2.71
CA ILE A 46 -3.92 3.74 -3.39
C ILE A 46 -4.33 4.78 -4.43
N MET A 47 -3.59 5.87 -4.50
CA MET A 47 -3.85 6.98 -5.41
C MET A 47 -2.63 7.24 -6.26
N PHE A 48 -2.81 7.33 -7.57
CA PHE A 48 -1.79 7.72 -8.54
C PHE A 48 -2.17 9.06 -9.15
N SER A 49 -1.27 10.04 -9.05
CA SER A 49 -1.51 11.40 -9.55
C SER A 49 -0.86 11.64 -10.92
N PRO A 50 -1.42 12.53 -11.76
CA PRO A 50 -0.87 12.80 -13.10
C PRO A 50 0.58 13.32 -13.11
N ASP A 51 1.00 13.99 -12.03
CA ASP A 51 2.34 14.54 -11.83
C ASP A 51 3.37 13.50 -11.34
N GLY A 52 2.98 12.22 -11.25
CA GLY A 52 3.90 11.11 -11.01
C GLY A 52 4.09 10.71 -9.55
N TYR A 53 3.16 11.09 -8.68
CA TYR A 53 3.17 10.66 -7.27
C TYR A 53 2.19 9.52 -7.01
N VAL A 54 2.51 8.75 -5.98
CA VAL A 54 1.67 7.71 -5.42
C VAL A 54 1.50 7.94 -3.92
N SER A 55 0.30 7.67 -3.40
CA SER A 55 0.02 7.64 -1.97
C SER A 55 -0.82 6.41 -1.64
N THR A 56 -0.36 5.66 -0.65
CA THR A 56 -1.00 4.43 -0.20
C THR A 56 -1.35 4.55 1.27
N GLN A 57 -2.56 4.12 1.63
CA GLN A 57 -3.06 4.09 3.00
C GLN A 57 -3.79 2.77 3.22
N LEU A 58 -3.19 1.85 3.99
CA LEU A 58 -3.74 0.53 4.28
C LEU A 58 -3.99 0.38 5.78
N MET A 59 -5.14 -0.19 6.11
CA MET A 59 -5.61 -0.43 7.47
C MET A 59 -5.90 -1.90 7.66
N ARG A 60 -5.47 -2.46 8.80
CA ARG A 60 -5.92 -3.75 9.28
C ARG A 60 -7.02 -3.54 10.33
N PRO A 61 -8.14 -4.27 10.29
CA PRO A 61 -9.18 -4.18 11.32
C PRO A 61 -8.66 -4.60 12.70
N GLY A 62 -9.35 -4.15 13.76
CA GLY A 62 -9.09 -4.59 15.14
C GLY A 62 -8.33 -3.60 16.01
N ALA A 63 -8.02 -2.41 15.50
CA ALA A 63 -7.46 -1.34 16.33
C ALA A 63 -8.42 -0.99 17.49
N ILE A 64 -7.84 -0.63 18.64
CA ILE A 64 -8.59 -0.17 19.81
C ILE A 64 -9.45 1.02 19.40
N LYS A 65 -10.73 1.00 19.79
CA LYS A 65 -11.60 2.16 19.64
C LYS A 65 -11.21 3.19 20.69
N TRP A 66 -10.84 4.38 20.24
CA TRP A 66 -10.41 5.44 21.13
C TRP A 66 -11.58 6.02 21.93
N GLU A 67 -11.30 6.45 23.16
CA GLU A 67 -12.26 7.20 23.97
C GLU A 67 -12.38 8.66 23.52
N SER A 68 -11.27 9.23 23.02
CA SER A 68 -11.21 10.60 22.51
C SER A 68 -11.75 10.71 21.09
N ASN A 69 -12.47 11.80 20.80
CA ASN A 69 -12.86 12.18 19.44
C ASN A 69 -11.77 12.96 18.70
N ASN A 70 -10.67 13.32 19.35
CA ASN A 70 -9.52 13.96 18.70
C ASN A 70 -8.51 12.89 18.27
N LEU A 71 -8.28 12.80 16.95
CA LEU A 71 -7.37 11.85 16.30
C LEU A 71 -5.90 12.00 16.71
N LEU A 72 -5.53 13.03 17.47
CA LEU A 72 -4.16 13.26 17.94
C LEU A 72 -4.03 13.22 19.48
N ASP A 73 -5.13 13.10 20.22
CA ASP A 73 -5.12 13.13 21.69
C ASP A 73 -5.30 11.75 22.34
N GLY A 74 -5.06 10.67 21.59
CA GLY A 74 -5.10 9.31 22.14
C GLY A 74 -4.00 9.09 23.19
N THR A 75 -4.19 8.13 24.08
CA THR A 75 -3.11 7.70 24.98
C THR A 75 -1.94 7.11 24.17
N ALA A 76 -0.77 6.97 24.80
CA ALA A 76 0.37 6.35 24.16
C ALA A 76 0.06 4.92 23.67
N GLU A 77 -0.75 4.16 24.42
CA GLU A 77 -1.21 2.83 24.05
C GLU A 77 -2.16 2.87 22.84
N GLU A 78 -3.14 3.78 22.84
CA GLU A 78 -4.09 3.93 21.73
C GLU A 78 -3.39 4.32 20.42
N LEU A 79 -2.44 5.26 20.49
CA LEU A 79 -1.66 5.72 19.34
C LEU A 79 -0.73 4.63 18.81
N ALA A 80 -0.05 3.90 19.71
CA ALA A 80 0.82 2.79 19.33
C ALA A 80 0.01 1.66 18.69
N ASP A 81 -1.15 1.33 19.23
CA ASP A 81 -2.02 0.30 18.65
C ASP A 81 -2.55 0.72 17.28
N ALA A 82 -3.05 1.95 17.13
CA ALA A 82 -3.50 2.47 15.83
C ALA A 82 -2.38 2.44 14.79
N THR A 83 -1.17 2.84 15.16
CA THR A 83 0.00 2.79 14.26
C THR A 83 0.35 1.37 13.84
N ARG A 84 0.25 0.37 14.74
CA ARG A 84 0.47 -1.04 14.35
C ARG A 84 -0.60 -1.56 13.38
N HIS A 85 -1.76 -0.91 13.33
CA HIS A 85 -2.87 -1.26 12.45
C HIS A 85 -2.88 -0.48 11.13
N PHE A 86 -1.93 0.42 10.92
CA PHE A 86 -1.89 1.29 9.75
C PHE A 86 -0.54 1.22 9.04
N LEU A 87 -0.57 1.20 7.72
CA LEU A 87 0.60 1.32 6.87
C LEU A 87 0.31 2.40 5.84
N ALA A 88 1.11 3.46 5.85
CA ALA A 88 1.04 4.51 4.86
C ALA A 88 2.43 4.84 4.33
N TYR A 89 2.50 5.05 3.02
CA TYR A 89 3.70 5.51 2.33
C TYR A 89 3.27 6.36 1.14
N ALA A 90 4.17 7.24 0.73
CA ALA A 90 4.00 8.08 -0.43
C ALA A 90 5.36 8.33 -1.08
N GLY A 91 5.33 8.70 -2.35
CA GLY A 91 6.54 9.00 -3.10
C GLY A 91 6.25 9.08 -4.59
N THR A 92 7.26 8.85 -5.41
CA THR A 92 7.11 8.83 -6.87
C THR A 92 6.88 7.43 -7.39
N PHE A 93 6.27 7.33 -8.57
CA PHE A 93 6.11 6.05 -9.25
C PHE A 93 6.53 6.09 -10.72
N ASP A 94 7.07 4.95 -11.16
CA ASP A 94 7.39 4.65 -12.54
C ASP A 94 6.84 3.28 -12.94
N VAL A 95 6.74 3.07 -14.26
CA VAL A 95 6.12 1.87 -14.84
C VAL A 95 7.05 1.28 -15.88
N GLU A 96 7.29 -0.02 -15.80
CA GLU A 96 8.03 -0.77 -16.82
C GLU A 96 7.24 -1.98 -17.33
N ALA A 97 7.52 -2.38 -18.56
CA ALA A 97 6.94 -3.58 -19.16
C ALA A 97 7.76 -4.81 -18.74
N GLY A 98 7.15 -5.71 -17.97
CA GLY A 98 7.71 -6.98 -17.52
C GLY A 98 7.17 -8.15 -18.33
N GLY A 99 7.28 -8.11 -19.66
CA GLY A 99 6.66 -9.12 -20.53
C GLY A 99 5.13 -9.04 -20.49
N ASP A 100 4.47 -10.06 -19.94
CA ASP A 100 3.00 -10.10 -19.76
C ASP A 100 2.53 -9.33 -18.52
N GLU A 101 3.45 -8.93 -17.64
CA GLU A 101 3.16 -8.17 -16.41
C GLU A 101 3.58 -6.71 -16.55
N THR A 102 2.94 -5.84 -15.76
CA THR A 102 3.36 -4.45 -15.58
C THR A 102 3.98 -4.33 -14.21
N LEU A 103 5.21 -3.83 -14.15
CA LEU A 103 5.90 -3.53 -12.90
C LEU A 103 5.71 -2.05 -12.56
N ILE A 104 5.29 -1.79 -11.33
CA ILE A 104 5.17 -0.43 -10.78
C ILE A 104 6.28 -0.28 -9.74
N TYR A 105 7.20 0.64 -9.99
CA TYR A 105 8.27 0.97 -9.06
C TYR A 105 7.83 2.16 -8.24
N ILE A 106 7.84 2.00 -6.91
CA ILE A 106 7.52 3.08 -5.97
C ILE A 106 8.81 3.46 -5.26
N SER A 107 9.20 4.72 -5.39
CA SER A 107 10.31 5.29 -4.62
C SER A 107 9.72 6.04 -3.43
N GLU A 108 9.83 5.45 -2.25
CA GLU A 108 9.25 6.00 -1.02
C GLU A 108 10.14 7.11 -0.44
N ASP A 109 9.53 8.23 -0.08
CA ASP A 109 10.17 9.28 0.71
C ASP A 109 9.86 9.01 2.20
N LEU A 110 10.59 8.06 2.81
CA LEU A 110 10.50 7.74 4.25
C LEU A 110 11.67 8.32 5.05
#